data_AF-A0A381IDD9-F1
#
_entry.id   AF-A0A381IDD9-F1
#
_cell.length_a   1.000
_cell.length_b   1.000
_cell.length_c   1.000
_cell.angle_alpha   90.00
_cell.angle_beta   90.00
_cell.angle_gamma   90.00
#
_symmetry.space_group_name_H-M   'P 1'
#
loop_
_entity.id
_entity.type
_entity.pdbx_description
1 polymer ?
#
loop_
_entity_poly.entity_id
_entity_poly.type
_entity_poly.pdbx_seq_one_letter_code
_entity_poly.pdbx_strand_id
1 'polypeptide(L)'
;MEINASSLKQFLNAIKYKDFTLIFSKEEYHPKILNDTLPVRFDFKNIEDKIVLYSKDSLPVPLTKKNDVLLYDGNIYLLSHKKAHDYSKIYQILSKTKELKFDKEDSKDVLGLLVPRLKSISQEVHLDDNIKNNITKDFKSEFYFDMIDGNICCDVKYIYDDEDKKFVLPNIQKEATIENKLTSSQFTKENNHYVFKGTDHDLFTFLDLQLESLKEFGDIYYSEKFKLKKIYNASSIQASINQTNQNYLEFNFNISDINPKEYKDILKAFQEKRTFYKLKDGNFIDLSERETKDFFELVEI
;
A
#
# COMPACT_ATOMS: atom_id res chain seq x y z
N MET A 1 47.69 -21.07 3.17
CA MET A 1 47.08 -19.71 3.18
C MET A 1 45.84 -19.80 4.05
N GLU A 2 45.79 -19.06 5.16
CA GLU A 2 44.59 -18.97 5.98
C GLU A 2 43.72 -17.82 5.45
N ILE A 3 42.45 -18.09 5.20
CA ILE A 3 41.50 -17.11 4.69
C ILE A 3 40.40 -16.94 5.73
N ASN A 4 40.19 -15.71 6.18
CA ASN A 4 39.11 -15.43 7.11
C ASN A 4 37.73 -15.64 6.43
N ALA A 5 36.72 -15.99 7.22
CA ALA A 5 35.37 -16.25 6.69
C ALA A 5 34.75 -15.03 5.97
N SER A 6 35.17 -13.81 6.32
CA SER A 6 34.69 -12.57 5.68
C SER A 6 35.26 -12.32 4.29
N SER A 7 36.43 -12.87 3.97
CA SER A 7 37.13 -12.72 2.69
C SER A 7 36.98 -13.94 1.78
N LEU A 8 36.37 -15.02 2.28
CA LEU A 8 36.18 -16.27 1.54
C LEU A 8 35.49 -16.04 0.19
N LYS A 9 34.41 -15.25 0.15
CA LYS A 9 33.70 -14.93 -1.10
C LYS A 9 34.59 -14.21 -2.11
N GLN A 10 35.39 -13.24 -1.67
CA GLN A 10 36.30 -12.48 -2.54
C GLN A 10 37.37 -13.39 -3.13
N PHE A 11 37.94 -14.26 -2.29
CA PHE A 11 38.92 -15.26 -2.73
C PHE A 11 38.33 -16.22 -3.75
N LEU A 12 37.16 -16.82 -3.45
CA LEU A 12 36.47 -17.73 -4.38
C LEU A 12 36.18 -17.04 -5.71
N ASN A 13 35.73 -15.78 -5.69
CA ASN A 13 35.52 -15.02 -6.92
C ASN A 13 36.81 -14.83 -7.73
N ALA A 14 37.98 -14.65 -7.08
CA ALA A 14 39.27 -14.51 -7.75
C ALA A 14 39.79 -15.84 -8.36
N ILE A 15 39.39 -16.99 -7.81
CA ILE A 15 39.79 -18.32 -8.30
C ILE A 15 38.68 -19.02 -9.09
N LYS A 16 37.62 -18.32 -9.48
CA LYS A 16 36.42 -18.89 -10.13
C LYS A 16 36.69 -19.81 -11.33
N TYR A 17 37.78 -19.58 -12.06
CA TYR A 17 38.17 -20.34 -13.25
C TYR A 17 39.32 -21.33 -13.02
N LYS A 18 39.72 -21.53 -11.76
CA LYS A 18 40.77 -22.48 -11.40
C LYS A 18 40.16 -23.72 -10.78
N ASP A 19 40.77 -24.87 -11.07
CA ASP A 19 40.44 -26.11 -10.38
C ASP A 19 41.05 -26.10 -8.98
N PHE A 20 40.26 -26.56 -8.01
CA PHE A 20 40.71 -26.76 -6.63
C PHE A 20 39.88 -27.85 -5.96
N THR A 21 40.42 -28.37 -4.86
CA THR A 21 39.73 -29.32 -4.00
C THR A 21 39.22 -28.59 -2.76
N LEU A 22 37.94 -28.79 -2.43
CA LEU A 22 37.33 -28.36 -1.17
C LEU A 22 37.15 -29.57 -0.26
N ILE A 23 37.68 -29.49 0.97
CA ILE A 23 37.39 -30.47 2.02
C ILE A 23 36.40 -29.82 2.99
N PHE A 24 35.18 -30.35 3.07
CA PHE A 24 34.13 -29.84 3.96
C PHE A 24 33.39 -31.01 4.61
N SER A 25 33.14 -30.94 5.93
CA SER A 25 32.46 -32.00 6.69
C SER A 25 33.04 -33.41 6.51
N LYS A 26 34.37 -33.52 6.32
CA LYS A 26 35.12 -34.77 6.04
C LYS A 26 34.86 -35.39 4.67
N GLU A 27 34.21 -34.65 3.76
CA GLU A 27 34.03 -35.03 2.36
C GLU A 27 34.92 -34.17 1.46
N GLU A 28 35.36 -34.76 0.35
CA GLU A 28 36.15 -34.10 -0.68
C GLU A 28 35.26 -33.73 -1.87
N TYR A 29 35.34 -32.48 -2.32
CA TYR A 29 34.61 -31.96 -3.45
C TYR A 29 35.56 -31.31 -4.46
N HIS A 30 35.20 -31.37 -5.73
CA HIS A 30 35.85 -30.63 -6.82
C HIS A 30 34.86 -29.62 -7.41
N PRO A 31 34.56 -28.52 -6.69
CA PRO A 31 33.45 -27.64 -7.01
C PRO A 31 33.74 -26.74 -8.21
N LYS A 32 32.70 -26.50 -9.02
CA LYS A 32 32.62 -25.29 -9.83
C LYS A 32 32.07 -24.15 -9.00
N ILE A 33 32.51 -22.93 -9.29
CA ILE A 33 31.97 -21.71 -8.67
C ILE A 33 30.92 -21.10 -9.59
N LEU A 34 29.67 -21.10 -9.12
CA LEU A 34 28.48 -20.64 -9.81
C LEU A 34 27.94 -19.37 -9.14
N ASN A 35 27.21 -18.55 -9.90
CA ASN A 35 26.68 -17.29 -9.41
C ASN A 35 25.15 -17.31 -9.33
N ASP A 36 24.64 -16.71 -8.26
CA ASP A 36 23.31 -16.12 -8.10
C ASP A 36 22.07 -17.01 -8.25
N THR A 37 22.13 -18.20 -8.83
CA THR A 37 20.96 -19.08 -8.97
C THR A 37 21.21 -20.41 -8.31
N LEU A 38 20.36 -20.76 -7.33
CA LEU A 38 20.42 -22.05 -6.65
C LEU A 38 19.53 -23.06 -7.37
N PRO A 39 20.02 -24.29 -7.64
CA PRO A 39 19.19 -25.36 -8.19
C PRO A 39 18.43 -26.08 -7.07
N VAL A 40 17.64 -25.32 -6.31
CA VAL A 40 16.86 -25.84 -5.19
C VAL A 40 15.41 -25.86 -5.56
N ARG A 41 14.81 -27.04 -5.51
CA ARG A 41 13.40 -27.17 -5.77
C ARG A 41 12.55 -26.80 -4.56
N PHE A 42 11.65 -25.84 -4.78
CA PHE A 42 10.60 -25.44 -3.84
C PHE A 42 9.23 -25.77 -4.45
N ASP A 43 8.46 -26.63 -3.76
CA ASP A 43 7.11 -26.99 -4.19
C ASP A 43 6.10 -26.45 -3.17
N PHE A 44 5.14 -25.66 -3.63
CA PHE A 44 3.96 -25.26 -2.86
C PHE A 44 2.79 -26.15 -3.25
N LYS A 45 2.19 -26.82 -2.27
CA LYS A 45 1.05 -27.72 -2.45
C LYS A 45 -0.12 -27.30 -1.58
N ASN A 46 -1.34 -27.52 -2.06
CA ASN A 46 -2.52 -27.47 -1.23
C ASN A 46 -2.72 -28.82 -0.51
N ILE A 47 -2.79 -28.79 0.81
CA ILE A 47 -3.06 -29.97 1.65
C ILE A 47 -4.01 -29.54 2.77
N GLU A 48 -5.20 -30.13 2.85
CA GLU A 48 -6.21 -29.84 3.88
C GLU A 48 -6.49 -28.31 4.01
N ASP A 49 -6.75 -27.66 2.87
CA ASP A 49 -6.95 -26.20 2.77
C ASP A 49 -5.76 -25.31 3.18
N LYS A 50 -4.60 -25.89 3.52
CA LYS A 50 -3.37 -25.14 3.81
C LYS A 50 -2.47 -25.07 2.58
N ILE A 51 -1.64 -24.02 2.51
CA ILE A 51 -0.52 -23.96 1.58
C ILE A 51 0.70 -24.53 2.29
N VAL A 52 1.28 -25.60 1.73
CA VAL A 52 2.46 -26.24 2.30
C VAL A 52 3.64 -26.10 1.35
N LEU A 53 4.70 -25.45 1.82
CA LEU A 53 5.98 -25.32 1.14
C LEU A 53 6.90 -26.47 1.53
N TYR A 54 7.38 -27.19 0.52
CA TYR A 54 8.38 -28.23 0.61
C TYR A 54 9.68 -27.79 -0.05
N SER A 55 10.81 -28.24 0.50
CA SER A 55 12.05 -28.37 -0.26
C SER A 55 12.31 -29.85 -0.52
N LYS A 56 12.42 -30.23 -1.80
CA LYS A 56 12.54 -31.65 -2.18
C LYS A 56 13.93 -32.20 -1.89
N ASP A 57 14.93 -31.34 -2.03
CA ASP A 57 16.35 -31.67 -1.87
C ASP A 57 16.90 -31.09 -0.56
N SER A 58 18.09 -31.54 -0.16
CA SER A 58 18.82 -30.88 0.92
C SER A 58 19.02 -29.40 0.61
N LEU A 59 18.95 -28.51 1.58
CA LEU A 59 19.19 -27.09 1.31
C LEU A 59 20.69 -26.81 1.12
N PRO A 60 21.09 -25.92 0.19
CA PRO A 60 22.44 -25.39 0.08
C PRO A 60 23.01 -24.94 1.43
N VAL A 61 24.12 -25.53 1.82
CA VAL A 61 24.70 -25.32 3.15
C VAL A 61 25.55 -24.04 3.16
N PRO A 62 25.28 -23.05 4.04
CA PRO A 62 26.12 -21.88 4.15
C PRO A 62 27.54 -22.20 4.62
N LEU A 63 28.54 -21.70 3.90
CA LEU A 63 29.95 -21.75 4.28
C LEU A 63 30.42 -20.48 5.01
N THR A 64 29.63 -19.41 4.96
CA THR A 64 29.91 -18.12 5.62
C THR A 64 28.74 -17.73 6.52
N LYS A 65 29.03 -16.94 7.58
CA LYS A 65 27.99 -16.37 8.47
C LYS A 65 27.04 -15.40 7.75
N LYS A 66 27.46 -14.86 6.60
CA LYS A 66 26.66 -13.96 5.75
C LYS A 66 25.72 -14.72 4.81
N ASN A 67 25.82 -16.05 4.75
CA ASN A 67 25.07 -16.91 3.82
C ASN A 67 25.22 -16.51 2.34
N ASP A 68 26.35 -15.87 2.01
CA ASP A 68 26.67 -15.38 0.66
C ASP A 68 27.59 -16.32 -0.13
N VAL A 69 28.03 -17.40 0.51
CA VAL A 69 28.75 -18.54 -0.09
C VAL A 69 28.06 -19.82 0.40
N LEU A 70 27.53 -20.59 -0.54
CA LEU A 70 26.78 -21.83 -0.25
C LEU A 70 27.44 -23.02 -0.95
N LEU A 71 27.41 -24.19 -0.32
CA LEU A 71 27.79 -25.48 -0.92
C LEU A 71 26.53 -26.28 -1.23
N TYR A 72 26.38 -26.73 -2.48
CA TYR A 72 25.25 -27.55 -2.89
C TYR A 72 25.61 -28.43 -4.07
N ASP A 73 25.22 -29.72 -4.00
CA ASP A 73 25.50 -30.72 -5.03
C ASP A 73 26.96 -30.67 -5.53
N GLY A 74 27.90 -30.61 -4.58
CA GLY A 74 29.34 -30.54 -4.83
C GLY A 74 29.85 -29.23 -5.44
N ASN A 75 29.02 -28.22 -5.67
CA ASN A 75 29.38 -26.93 -6.26
C ASN A 75 29.24 -25.77 -5.26
N ILE A 76 29.99 -24.69 -5.50
CA ILE A 76 29.93 -23.47 -4.68
C ILE A 76 29.08 -22.41 -5.38
N TYR A 77 28.15 -21.82 -4.64
CA TYR A 77 27.29 -20.74 -5.12
C TYR A 77 27.61 -19.43 -4.40
N LEU A 78 27.94 -18.40 -5.16
CA LEU A 78 28.14 -17.05 -4.66
C LEU A 78 26.85 -16.24 -4.86
N LEU A 79 26.20 -15.86 -3.77
CA LEU A 79 24.97 -15.08 -3.81
C LEU A 79 25.24 -13.58 -3.67
N SER A 80 24.55 -12.74 -4.43
CA SER A 80 24.45 -11.30 -4.11
C SER A 80 23.93 -11.05 -2.68
N HIS A 81 24.20 -9.86 -2.14
CA HIS A 81 23.78 -9.49 -0.77
C HIS A 81 22.27 -9.65 -0.56
N LYS A 82 21.45 -9.25 -1.53
CA LYS A 82 20.00 -9.37 -1.48
C LYS A 82 19.56 -10.85 -1.41
N LYS A 83 20.09 -11.70 -2.31
CA LYS A 83 19.75 -13.12 -2.33
C LYS A 83 20.25 -13.86 -1.07
N ALA A 84 21.43 -13.50 -0.57
CA ALA A 84 21.95 -14.06 0.68
C ALA A 84 21.05 -13.71 1.88
N HIS A 85 20.58 -12.45 1.96
CA HIS A 85 19.64 -12.02 2.98
C HIS A 85 18.31 -12.79 2.89
N ASP A 86 17.70 -12.88 1.70
CA ASP A 86 16.42 -13.57 1.52
C ASP A 86 16.55 -15.09 1.77
N TYR A 87 17.63 -15.71 1.28
CA TYR A 87 17.91 -17.12 1.51
C TYR A 87 18.14 -17.44 2.98
N SER A 88 18.82 -16.56 3.73
CA SER A 88 19.13 -16.78 5.14
C SER A 88 17.90 -17.06 5.99
N LYS A 89 16.80 -16.33 5.75
CA LYS A 89 15.54 -16.48 6.49
C LYS A 89 14.89 -17.83 6.20
N ILE A 90 14.86 -18.22 4.93
CA ILE A 90 14.28 -19.50 4.49
C ILE A 90 15.11 -20.67 5.01
N TYR A 91 16.44 -20.59 4.90
CA TYR A 91 17.35 -21.62 5.38
C TYR A 91 17.20 -21.85 6.89
N GLN A 92 17.13 -20.79 7.70
CA GLN A 92 16.98 -20.90 9.16
C GLN A 92 15.74 -21.68 9.59
N ILE A 93 14.68 -21.62 8.79
CA ILE A 93 13.41 -22.29 9.07
C ILE A 93 13.43 -23.70 8.46
N LEU A 94 13.63 -23.81 7.15
CA LEU A 94 13.53 -25.08 6.43
C LEU A 94 14.68 -26.07 6.72
N SER A 95 15.82 -25.61 7.25
CA SER A 95 16.86 -26.53 7.74
C SER A 95 16.44 -27.27 9.01
N LYS A 96 15.48 -26.73 9.76
CA LYS A 96 14.94 -27.33 11.00
C LYS A 96 13.62 -28.07 10.73
N THR A 97 12.78 -27.51 9.86
CA THR A 97 11.48 -28.08 9.49
C THR A 97 11.50 -28.46 8.02
N LYS A 98 11.23 -29.73 7.69
CA LYS A 98 11.21 -30.19 6.29
C LYS A 98 10.09 -29.55 5.44
N GLU A 99 9.13 -28.92 6.10
CA GLU A 99 8.00 -28.22 5.47
C GLU A 99 7.65 -26.95 6.25
N LEU A 100 6.95 -26.04 5.57
CA LEU A 100 6.31 -24.85 6.15
C LEU A 100 4.83 -24.84 5.77
N LYS A 101 3.96 -24.64 6.75
CA LYS A 101 2.50 -24.61 6.55
C LYS A 101 1.98 -23.19 6.78
N PHE A 102 1.14 -22.75 5.87
CA PHE A 102 0.45 -21.46 5.92
C PHE A 102 -1.04 -21.71 5.81
N ASP A 103 -1.82 -20.94 6.57
CA ASP A 103 -3.27 -21.00 6.45
C ASP A 103 -3.69 -20.33 5.14
N LYS A 104 -4.88 -20.69 4.65
CA LYS A 104 -5.39 -20.21 3.35
C LYS A 104 -5.53 -18.69 3.31
N GLU A 105 -5.88 -18.10 4.45
CA GLU A 105 -6.02 -16.65 4.65
C GLU A 105 -4.69 -15.91 4.37
N ASP A 106 -3.55 -16.57 4.63
CA ASP A 106 -2.22 -16.02 4.36
C ASP A 106 -1.81 -16.12 2.88
N SER A 107 -2.67 -16.69 2.01
CA SER A 107 -2.36 -16.92 0.59
C SER A 107 -1.91 -15.67 -0.13
N LYS A 108 -2.46 -14.50 0.21
CA LYS A 108 -2.07 -13.21 -0.34
C LYS A 108 -0.57 -12.94 -0.15
N ASP A 109 -0.07 -13.13 1.07
CA ASP A 109 1.33 -12.90 1.41
C ASP A 109 2.23 -14.03 0.90
N VAL A 110 1.78 -15.27 0.97
CA VAL A 110 2.54 -16.42 0.48
C VAL A 110 2.75 -16.32 -1.03
N LEU A 111 1.68 -16.14 -1.80
CA LEU A 111 1.75 -16.08 -3.26
C LEU A 111 2.30 -14.74 -3.76
N GLY A 112 2.03 -13.65 -3.04
CA GLY A 112 2.44 -12.29 -3.41
C GLY A 112 3.86 -11.91 -3.00
N LEU A 113 4.37 -12.44 -1.88
CA LEU A 113 5.66 -12.06 -1.33
C LEU A 113 6.65 -13.22 -1.30
N LEU A 114 6.24 -14.38 -0.76
CA LEU A 114 7.16 -15.50 -0.56
C LEU A 114 7.52 -16.18 -1.88
N VAL A 115 6.55 -16.51 -2.73
CA VAL A 115 6.78 -17.16 -4.02
C VAL A 115 7.71 -16.32 -4.92
N PRO A 116 7.50 -15.01 -5.12
CA PRO A 116 8.42 -14.18 -5.92
C PRO A 116 9.82 -14.08 -5.31
N ARG A 117 9.94 -14.00 -3.98
CA ARG A 117 11.25 -14.00 -3.31
C ARG A 117 12.01 -15.31 -3.57
N LEU A 118 11.35 -16.46 -3.45
CA LEU A 118 11.98 -17.75 -3.78
C LEU A 118 12.37 -17.85 -5.25
N LYS A 119 11.52 -17.36 -6.17
CA LYS A 119 11.84 -17.30 -7.61
C LYS A 119 13.04 -16.41 -7.93
N SER A 120 13.34 -15.43 -7.07
CA SER A 120 14.55 -14.62 -7.22
C SER A 120 15.84 -15.37 -6.85
N ILE A 121 15.73 -16.42 -6.03
CA ILE A 121 16.87 -17.20 -5.50
C ILE A 121 17.05 -18.51 -6.29
N SER A 122 15.95 -19.18 -6.64
CA SER A 122 15.93 -20.46 -7.35
C SER A 122 15.05 -20.38 -8.61
N GLN A 123 15.44 -21.13 -9.65
CA GLN A 123 14.64 -21.30 -10.86
C GLN A 123 13.54 -22.35 -10.72
N GLU A 124 13.61 -23.23 -9.70
CA GLU A 124 12.69 -24.35 -9.51
C GLU A 124 11.67 -24.06 -8.41
N VAL A 125 10.76 -23.12 -8.66
CA VAL A 125 9.65 -22.81 -7.75
C VAL A 125 8.32 -23.17 -8.40
N HIS A 126 7.67 -24.20 -7.87
CA HIS A 126 6.47 -24.78 -8.44
C HIS A 126 5.28 -24.59 -7.50
N LEU A 127 4.14 -24.20 -8.08
CA LEU A 127 2.83 -24.28 -7.45
C LEU A 127 2.14 -25.52 -8.00
N ASP A 128 1.43 -26.27 -7.17
CA ASP A 128 0.57 -27.35 -7.64
C ASP A 128 -0.62 -26.81 -8.46
N ASP A 129 -1.29 -27.72 -9.16
CA ASP A 129 -2.38 -27.33 -10.05
C ASP A 129 -3.63 -26.90 -9.28
N ASN A 130 -3.83 -27.41 -8.05
CA ASN A 130 -4.91 -26.96 -7.20
C ASN A 130 -4.77 -25.47 -6.87
N ILE A 131 -3.58 -25.01 -6.44
CA ILE A 131 -3.34 -23.59 -6.19
C ILE A 131 -3.53 -22.81 -7.49
N LYS A 132 -2.84 -23.19 -8.58
CA LYS A 132 -2.89 -22.45 -9.85
C LYS A 132 -4.31 -22.26 -10.40
N ASN A 133 -5.12 -23.32 -10.34
CA ASN A 133 -6.47 -23.31 -10.92
C ASN A 133 -7.49 -22.60 -10.03
N ASN A 134 -7.17 -22.37 -8.75
CA ASN A 134 -8.04 -21.72 -7.78
C ASN A 134 -7.47 -20.37 -7.32
N ILE A 135 -6.74 -19.63 -8.15
CA ILE A 135 -6.30 -18.27 -7.80
C ILE A 135 -7.38 -17.24 -8.12
N THR A 136 -7.61 -16.29 -7.20
CA THR A 136 -8.29 -15.03 -7.48
C THR A 136 -7.32 -13.85 -7.40
N LYS A 137 -7.51 -12.87 -8.27
CA LYS A 137 -6.75 -11.61 -8.27
C LYS A 137 -7.64 -10.38 -8.20
N ASP A 138 -8.90 -10.52 -8.60
CA ASP A 138 -9.81 -9.39 -8.62
C ASP A 138 -10.40 -9.17 -7.22
N PHE A 139 -10.67 -7.91 -6.91
CA PHE A 139 -11.15 -7.47 -5.61
C PHE A 139 -11.99 -6.21 -5.76
N LYS A 140 -12.89 -5.98 -4.82
CA LYS A 140 -13.50 -4.67 -4.57
C LYS A 140 -12.66 -3.93 -3.54
N SER A 141 -12.55 -2.61 -3.69
CA SER A 141 -11.85 -1.78 -2.72
C SER A 141 -12.87 -1.11 -1.81
N GLU A 142 -12.50 -0.92 -0.56
CA GLU A 142 -13.25 -0.09 0.37
C GLU A 142 -12.31 0.97 0.96
N PHE A 143 -12.75 2.22 0.92
CA PHE A 143 -12.03 3.38 1.45
C PHE A 143 -12.73 3.85 2.73
N TYR A 144 -12.01 3.86 3.83
CA TYR A 144 -12.53 4.28 5.14
C TYR A 144 -11.88 5.58 5.55
N PHE A 145 -12.62 6.69 5.45
CA PHE A 145 -12.15 8.01 5.84
C PHE A 145 -12.51 8.34 7.30
N ASP A 146 -11.50 8.80 8.05
CA ASP A 146 -11.64 9.23 9.44
C ASP A 146 -10.78 10.48 9.74
N MET A 147 -11.01 11.07 10.91
CA MET A 147 -10.20 12.14 11.50
C MET A 147 -9.45 11.62 12.72
N ILE A 148 -8.13 11.50 12.61
CA ILE A 148 -7.23 11.04 13.67
C ILE A 148 -6.24 12.16 13.97
N ASP A 149 -6.19 12.60 15.23
CA ASP A 149 -5.31 13.68 15.71
C ASP A 149 -5.35 14.95 14.85
N GLY A 150 -6.54 15.30 14.36
CA GLY A 150 -6.79 16.49 13.54
C GLY A 150 -6.44 16.34 12.06
N ASN A 151 -5.93 15.17 11.63
CA ASN A 151 -5.64 14.89 10.23
C ASN A 151 -6.72 13.98 9.62
N ILE A 152 -6.97 14.15 8.32
CA ILE A 152 -7.78 13.19 7.56
C ILE A 152 -6.93 11.98 7.24
N CYS A 153 -7.46 10.81 7.58
CA CYS A 153 -6.85 9.52 7.28
C CYS A 153 -7.79 8.68 6.41
N CYS A 154 -7.20 7.81 5.59
CA CYS A 154 -7.91 6.84 4.77
C CYS A 154 -7.28 5.45 4.95
N ASP A 155 -8.07 4.47 5.38
CA ASP A 155 -7.70 3.06 5.30
C ASP A 155 -8.28 2.45 4.02
N VAL A 156 -7.47 1.65 3.32
CA VAL A 156 -7.91 0.93 2.11
C VAL A 156 -7.96 -0.55 2.41
N LYS A 157 -9.11 -1.18 2.18
CA LYS A 157 -9.27 -2.63 2.23
C LYS A 157 -9.51 -3.18 0.85
N TYR A 158 -8.95 -4.36 0.60
CA TYR A 158 -9.15 -5.12 -0.63
C TYR A 158 -9.98 -6.36 -0.31
N ILE A 159 -11.24 -6.32 -0.71
CA ILE A 159 -12.23 -7.36 -0.45
C ILE A 159 -12.24 -8.29 -1.66
N TYR A 160 -11.70 -9.48 -1.49
CA TYR A 160 -11.74 -10.54 -2.48
C TYR A 160 -13.07 -11.29 -2.35
N ASP A 161 -13.62 -11.78 -3.47
CA ASP A 161 -14.80 -12.63 -3.41
C ASP A 161 -14.47 -13.88 -2.59
N ASP A 162 -15.25 -14.06 -1.52
CA ASP A 162 -15.18 -15.19 -0.61
C ASP A 162 -15.97 -16.38 -1.17
N GLU A 163 -15.80 -16.66 -2.46
CA GLU A 163 -16.08 -18.00 -2.94
C GLU A 163 -15.01 -18.89 -2.27
N ASP A 164 -15.36 -19.46 -1.10
CA ASP A 164 -14.63 -20.22 -0.03
C ASP A 164 -13.39 -21.07 -0.41
N LYS A 165 -13.06 -21.14 -1.69
CA LYS A 165 -12.13 -22.08 -2.30
C LYS A 165 -10.92 -21.44 -2.99
N LYS A 166 -10.86 -20.11 -3.16
CA LYS A 166 -9.77 -19.49 -3.92
C LYS A 166 -8.60 -19.00 -3.05
N PHE A 167 -7.38 -19.13 -3.58
CA PHE A 167 -6.16 -18.53 -3.06
C PHE A 167 -6.02 -17.12 -3.61
N VAL A 168 -5.71 -16.16 -2.74
CA VAL A 168 -5.55 -14.77 -3.14
C VAL A 168 -4.14 -14.57 -3.69
N LEU A 169 -4.05 -14.02 -4.91
CA LEU A 169 -2.80 -13.48 -5.44
C LEU A 169 -2.97 -11.96 -5.61
N PRO A 170 -2.12 -11.11 -5.01
CA PRO A 170 -2.24 -9.66 -5.15
C PRO A 170 -2.25 -9.21 -6.61
N ASN A 171 -3.17 -8.32 -6.95
CA ASN A 171 -3.17 -7.64 -8.23
C ASN A 171 -2.38 -6.33 -8.10
N ILE A 172 -1.06 -6.45 -8.23
CA ILE A 172 -0.10 -5.35 -8.06
C ILE A 172 -0.46 -4.14 -8.92
N GLN A 173 -0.98 -4.35 -10.14
CA GLN A 173 -1.35 -3.25 -11.03
C GLN A 173 -2.57 -2.49 -10.52
N LYS A 174 -3.63 -3.19 -10.12
CA LYS A 174 -4.86 -2.57 -9.59
C LYS A 174 -4.60 -1.86 -8.25
N GLU A 175 -3.84 -2.49 -7.36
CA GLU A 175 -3.43 -1.89 -6.08
C GLU A 175 -2.60 -0.61 -6.31
N ALA A 176 -1.65 -0.63 -7.26
CA ALA A 176 -0.84 0.55 -7.59
C ALA A 176 -1.67 1.70 -8.18
N THR A 177 -2.69 1.42 -8.99
CA THR A 177 -3.60 2.46 -9.50
C THR A 177 -4.33 3.17 -8.36
N ILE A 178 -4.81 2.43 -7.36
CA ILE A 178 -5.49 2.98 -6.19
C ILE A 178 -4.52 3.82 -5.34
N GLU A 179 -3.31 3.31 -5.10
CA GLU A 179 -2.26 4.04 -4.37
C GLU A 179 -1.87 5.34 -5.09
N ASN A 180 -1.73 5.31 -6.42
CA ASN A 180 -1.46 6.50 -7.23
C ASN A 180 -2.60 7.53 -7.14
N LYS A 181 -3.85 7.07 -7.12
CA LYS A 181 -5.00 7.96 -6.98
C LYS A 181 -5.00 8.68 -5.63
N LEU A 182 -4.77 7.96 -4.53
CA LEU A 182 -4.66 8.58 -3.20
C LEU A 182 -3.47 9.53 -3.10
N THR A 183 -2.30 9.13 -3.58
CA THR A 183 -1.09 9.97 -3.52
C THR A 183 -1.21 11.24 -4.37
N SER A 184 -1.84 11.16 -5.55
CA SER A 184 -2.17 12.34 -6.35
C SER A 184 -3.15 13.31 -5.66
N SER A 185 -3.91 12.80 -4.68
CA SER A 185 -4.85 13.55 -3.84
C SER A 185 -4.21 14.03 -2.53
N GLN A 186 -2.86 14.13 -2.50
CA GLN A 186 -2.05 14.57 -1.35
C GLN A 186 -2.08 13.65 -0.12
N PHE A 187 -2.48 12.39 -0.28
CA PHE A 187 -2.34 11.41 0.78
C PHE A 187 -0.95 10.75 0.77
N THR A 188 -0.31 10.66 1.92
CA THR A 188 0.95 9.94 2.10
C THR A 188 0.71 8.65 2.87
N LYS A 189 1.27 7.55 2.38
CA LYS A 189 1.21 6.26 3.06
C LYS A 189 2.11 6.25 4.30
N GLU A 190 1.51 6.10 5.47
CA GLU A 190 2.20 5.97 6.75
C GLU A 190 1.81 4.63 7.37
N ASN A 191 2.78 3.71 7.51
CA ASN A 191 2.56 2.31 7.87
C ASN A 191 1.56 1.61 6.91
N ASN A 192 0.30 1.48 7.32
CA ASN A 192 -0.78 0.80 6.57
C ASN A 192 -1.99 1.70 6.32
N HIS A 193 -1.90 3.00 6.62
CA HIS A 193 -2.94 3.96 6.34
C HIS A 193 -2.42 5.13 5.52
N TYR A 194 -3.32 5.93 4.98
CA TYR A 194 -3.01 7.11 4.21
C TYR A 194 -3.37 8.35 5.00
N VAL A 195 -2.45 9.29 5.16
CA VAL A 195 -2.67 10.54 5.88
C VAL A 195 -2.64 11.69 4.89
N PHE A 196 -3.65 12.56 4.91
CA PHE A 196 -3.69 13.76 4.09
C PHE A 196 -2.60 14.76 4.54
N LYS A 197 -1.75 15.21 3.61
CA LYS A 197 -0.65 16.16 3.86
C LYS A 197 -0.71 17.41 2.97
N GLY A 198 -1.82 17.58 2.25
CA GLY A 198 -2.01 18.72 1.35
C GLY A 198 -2.28 20.03 2.09
N THR A 199 -2.33 21.11 1.31
CA THR A 199 -2.74 22.43 1.76
C THR A 199 -4.26 22.54 1.93
N ASP A 200 -4.75 23.68 2.41
CA ASP A 200 -6.19 23.95 2.48
C ASP A 200 -6.86 23.95 1.10
N HIS A 201 -6.14 24.36 0.05
CA HIS A 201 -6.63 24.30 -1.33
C HIS A 201 -6.74 22.85 -1.82
N ASP A 202 -5.74 22.02 -1.52
CA ASP A 202 -5.77 20.60 -1.86
C ASP A 202 -6.90 19.90 -1.11
N LEU A 203 -7.15 20.28 0.14
CA LEU A 203 -8.21 19.68 0.95
C LEU A 203 -9.59 20.05 0.41
N PHE A 204 -9.79 21.33 0.08
CA PHE A 204 -11.01 21.79 -0.59
C PHE A 204 -11.24 20.99 -1.88
N THR A 205 -10.22 20.91 -2.74
CA THR A 205 -10.28 20.17 -4.01
C THR A 205 -10.58 18.68 -3.80
N PHE A 206 -9.99 18.09 -2.77
CA PHE A 206 -10.22 16.69 -2.42
C PHE A 206 -11.69 16.45 -2.03
N LEU A 207 -12.21 17.24 -1.09
CA LEU A 207 -13.58 17.10 -0.60
C LEU A 207 -14.63 17.42 -1.68
N ASP A 208 -14.35 18.38 -2.55
CA ASP A 208 -15.28 18.85 -3.58
C ASP A 208 -15.39 17.90 -4.77
N LEU A 209 -14.24 17.46 -5.31
CA LEU A 209 -14.19 16.72 -6.58
C LEU A 209 -13.57 15.33 -6.46
N GLN A 210 -12.43 15.23 -5.79
CA GLN A 210 -11.62 14.01 -5.86
C GLN A 210 -12.20 12.88 -5.02
N LEU A 211 -12.88 13.19 -3.92
CA LEU A 211 -13.51 12.21 -3.05
C LEU A 211 -14.58 11.41 -3.80
N GLU A 212 -15.44 12.08 -4.58
CA GLU A 212 -16.46 11.40 -5.39
C GLU A 212 -15.83 10.51 -6.47
N SER A 213 -14.73 10.96 -7.09
CA SER A 213 -14.03 10.17 -8.11
C SER A 213 -13.40 8.87 -7.57
N LEU A 214 -13.26 8.71 -6.24
CA LEU A 214 -12.80 7.45 -5.65
C LEU A 214 -13.84 6.34 -5.77
N LYS A 215 -15.13 6.67 -5.99
CA LYS A 215 -16.19 5.66 -6.20
C LYS A 215 -15.96 4.80 -7.43
N GLU A 216 -15.20 5.29 -8.41
CA GLU A 216 -14.77 4.50 -9.57
C GLU A 216 -13.85 3.32 -9.18
N PHE A 217 -13.20 3.40 -8.01
CA PHE A 217 -12.23 2.42 -7.54
C PHE A 217 -12.75 1.54 -6.40
N GLY A 218 -13.88 1.87 -5.79
CA GLY A 218 -14.43 1.14 -4.66
C GLY A 218 -15.47 1.91 -3.85
N ASP A 219 -16.00 1.26 -2.82
CA ASP A 219 -16.98 1.84 -1.92
C ASP A 219 -16.32 2.76 -0.90
N ILE A 220 -16.99 3.85 -0.52
CA ILE A 220 -16.46 4.86 0.39
C ILE A 220 -17.29 4.90 1.67
N TYR A 221 -16.61 4.84 2.80
CA TYR A 221 -17.16 4.88 4.15
C TYR A 221 -16.58 6.04 4.94
N TYR A 222 -17.42 6.69 5.75
CA TYR A 222 -17.06 7.87 6.53
C TYR A 222 -17.34 7.65 8.01
N SER A 223 -16.37 7.99 8.86
CA SER A 223 -16.63 8.14 10.29
C SER A 223 -17.52 9.36 10.56
N GLU A 224 -18.18 9.39 11.73
CA GLU A 224 -18.95 10.56 12.14
C GLU A 224 -18.09 11.81 12.27
N LYS A 225 -16.81 11.68 12.66
CA LYS A 225 -15.89 12.81 12.73
C LYS A 225 -15.55 13.37 11.36
N PHE A 226 -15.35 12.49 10.37
CA PHE A 226 -15.09 12.93 9.00
C PHE A 226 -16.33 13.62 8.39
N LYS A 227 -17.54 13.13 8.65
CA LYS A 227 -18.79 13.76 8.19
C LYS A 227 -19.00 15.20 8.67
N LEU A 228 -18.30 15.62 9.72
CA LEU A 228 -18.30 17.02 10.18
C LEU A 228 -17.53 17.95 9.23
N LYS A 229 -16.68 17.40 8.35
CA LYS A 229 -16.03 18.16 7.28
C LYS A 229 -16.99 18.39 6.13
N LYS A 230 -17.34 19.66 5.94
CA LYS A 230 -18.36 20.09 4.97
C LYS A 230 -17.83 21.21 4.07
N ILE A 231 -18.35 21.22 2.86
CA ILE A 231 -18.31 22.38 1.96
C ILE A 231 -19.73 22.94 1.92
N TYR A 232 -19.88 24.17 2.43
CA TYR A 232 -21.10 24.94 2.33
C TYR A 232 -21.14 25.65 0.98
N ASN A 233 -22.32 25.72 0.39
CA ASN A 233 -22.57 26.35 -0.90
C ASN A 233 -23.99 26.94 -0.91
N ALA A 234 -24.55 27.29 -2.06
CA ALA A 234 -25.84 27.96 -2.15
C ALA A 234 -26.97 27.15 -1.49
N SER A 235 -26.90 25.82 -1.53
CA SER A 235 -27.89 24.95 -0.88
C SER A 235 -27.92 25.05 0.65
N SER A 236 -26.85 25.58 1.25
CA SER A 236 -26.72 25.82 2.69
C SER A 236 -27.29 27.17 3.12
N ILE A 237 -27.68 28.02 2.17
CA ILE A 237 -28.09 29.40 2.41
C ILE A 237 -29.61 29.48 2.50
N GLN A 238 -30.10 30.07 3.58
CA GLN A 238 -31.51 30.40 3.78
C GLN A 238 -31.65 31.92 3.79
N ALA A 239 -32.34 32.48 2.80
CA ALA A 239 -32.58 33.91 2.67
C ALA A 239 -34.08 34.24 2.76
N SER A 240 -34.41 35.35 3.40
CA SER A 240 -35.78 35.85 3.57
C SER A 240 -35.82 37.36 3.42
N ILE A 241 -36.91 37.87 2.86
CA ILE A 241 -37.17 39.30 2.70
C ILE A 241 -38.40 39.62 3.54
N ASN A 242 -38.24 40.53 4.50
CA ASN A 242 -39.31 40.97 5.39
C ASN A 242 -39.61 42.45 5.13
N GLN A 243 -40.89 42.83 5.15
CA GLN A 243 -41.28 44.24 5.12
C GLN A 243 -41.32 44.78 6.55
N THR A 244 -40.54 45.83 6.82
CA THR A 244 -40.53 46.50 8.11
C THR A 244 -41.77 47.37 8.30
N ASN A 245 -42.08 47.72 9.54
CA ASN A 245 -43.19 48.62 9.91
C ASN A 245 -43.08 50.02 9.28
N GLN A 246 -41.92 50.37 8.71
CA GLN A 246 -41.64 51.66 8.05
C GLN A 246 -41.61 51.54 6.51
N ASN A 247 -42.16 50.46 5.93
CA ASN A 247 -42.15 50.18 4.48
C ASN A 247 -40.77 49.96 3.84
N TYR A 248 -39.71 49.75 4.64
CA TYR A 248 -38.42 49.26 4.12
C TYR A 248 -38.44 47.74 3.99
N LEU A 249 -37.76 47.21 2.97
CA LEU A 249 -37.46 45.78 2.84
C LEU A 249 -36.18 45.47 3.62
N GLU A 250 -36.27 44.51 4.53
CA GLU A 250 -35.13 43.98 5.28
C GLU A 250 -34.76 42.60 4.72
N PHE A 251 -33.53 42.47 4.24
CA PHE A 251 -32.97 41.21 3.77
C PHE A 251 -32.25 40.50 4.92
N ASN A 252 -32.70 39.29 5.24
CA ASN A 252 -32.12 38.47 6.29
C ASN A 252 -31.67 37.13 5.70
N PHE A 253 -30.45 36.70 5.99
CA PHE A 253 -29.95 35.40 5.57
C PHE A 253 -29.17 34.68 6.66
N ASN A 254 -29.14 33.36 6.57
CA ASN A 254 -28.32 32.49 7.39
C ASN A 254 -27.69 31.40 6.51
N ILE A 255 -26.44 31.02 6.79
CA ILE A 255 -25.75 29.93 6.11
C ILE A 255 -25.60 28.77 7.10
N SER A 256 -26.56 27.85 7.10
CA SER A 256 -26.61 26.66 7.98
C SER A 256 -26.11 26.95 9.41
N ASP A 257 -25.02 26.31 9.82
CA ASP A 257 -24.45 26.37 11.18
C ASP A 257 -23.28 27.36 11.28
N ILE A 258 -23.04 28.19 10.24
CA ILE A 258 -21.91 29.11 10.19
C ILE A 258 -22.14 30.26 11.16
N ASN A 259 -21.10 30.60 11.94
CA ASN A 259 -21.15 31.71 12.87
C ASN A 259 -21.28 33.04 12.10
N PRO A 260 -22.34 33.86 12.33
CA PRO A 260 -22.53 35.13 11.62
C PRO A 260 -21.37 36.12 11.77
N LYS A 261 -20.53 35.96 12.81
CA LYS A 261 -19.31 36.76 12.99
C LYS A 261 -18.27 36.54 11.89
N GLU A 262 -18.36 35.47 11.11
CA GLU A 262 -17.47 35.18 9.98
C GLU A 262 -17.96 35.77 8.65
N TYR A 263 -19.23 36.21 8.55
CA TYR A 263 -19.82 36.67 7.28
C TYR A 263 -19.05 37.81 6.62
N LYS A 264 -18.53 38.74 7.42
CA LYS A 264 -17.71 39.85 6.92
C LYS A 264 -16.42 39.36 6.25
N ASP A 265 -15.77 38.35 6.82
CA ASP A 265 -14.52 37.80 6.29
C ASP A 265 -14.78 36.94 5.04
N ILE A 266 -15.92 36.25 5.00
CA ILE A 266 -16.40 35.50 3.83
C ILE A 266 -16.67 36.45 2.65
N LEU A 267 -17.42 37.54 2.87
CA LEU A 267 -17.68 38.55 1.85
C LEU A 267 -16.38 39.18 1.33
N LYS A 268 -15.44 39.48 2.23
CA LYS A 268 -14.12 39.98 1.83
C LYS A 268 -13.36 38.98 0.94
N ALA A 269 -13.38 37.69 1.29
CA ALA A 269 -12.76 36.65 0.47
C ALA A 269 -13.41 36.54 -0.93
N PHE A 270 -14.73 36.72 -1.01
CA PHE A 270 -15.46 36.78 -2.26
C PHE A 270 -15.04 37.99 -3.13
N GLN A 271 -14.93 39.18 -2.55
CA GLN A 271 -14.44 40.40 -3.23
C GLN A 271 -13.03 40.24 -3.80
N GLU A 272 -12.18 39.50 -3.07
CA GLU A 272 -10.83 39.15 -3.50
C GLU A 272 -10.80 38.05 -4.59
N LYS A 273 -11.97 37.62 -5.08
CA LYS A 273 -12.16 36.57 -6.11
C LYS A 273 -11.52 35.24 -5.74
N ARG A 274 -11.52 34.90 -4.44
CA ARG A 274 -11.07 33.59 -3.97
C ARG A 274 -12.08 32.52 -4.40
N THR A 275 -11.61 31.30 -4.64
CA THR A 275 -12.46 30.17 -5.01
C THR A 275 -13.16 29.52 -3.82
N PHE A 276 -12.60 29.67 -2.61
CA PHE A 276 -13.20 29.18 -1.38
C PHE A 276 -12.79 30.07 -0.19
N TYR A 277 -13.52 29.93 0.92
CA TYR A 277 -13.13 30.46 2.23
C TYR A 277 -13.09 29.35 3.27
N LYS A 278 -12.02 29.28 4.08
CA LYS A 278 -11.91 28.33 5.20
C LYS A 278 -12.41 28.97 6.49
N LEU A 279 -13.43 28.36 7.06
CA LEU A 279 -14.04 28.72 8.33
C LEU A 279 -13.12 28.39 9.52
N LYS A 280 -13.36 29.02 10.67
CA LYS A 280 -12.58 28.79 11.90
C LYS A 280 -12.67 27.35 12.44
N ASP A 281 -13.76 26.66 12.19
CA ASP A 281 -13.95 25.24 12.50
C ASP A 281 -13.24 24.29 11.51
N GLY A 282 -12.62 24.87 10.47
CA GLY A 282 -11.92 24.16 9.41
C GLY A 282 -12.83 23.53 8.36
N ASN A 283 -14.09 23.95 8.26
CA ASN A 283 -14.97 23.71 7.11
C ASN A 283 -14.75 24.77 6.03
N PHE A 284 -15.41 24.62 4.88
CA PHE A 284 -15.22 25.51 3.74
C PHE A 284 -16.54 26.08 3.25
N ILE A 285 -16.48 27.27 2.65
CA ILE A 285 -17.52 27.79 1.77
C ILE A 285 -16.96 27.79 0.35
N ASP A 286 -17.67 27.16 -0.58
CA ASP A 286 -17.36 27.28 -2.01
C ASP A 286 -17.82 28.64 -2.52
N LEU A 287 -16.89 29.44 -3.03
CA LEU A 287 -17.15 30.76 -3.62
C LEU A 287 -17.08 30.71 -5.15
N SER A 288 -16.91 29.52 -5.72
CA SER A 288 -16.74 29.29 -7.14
C SER A 288 -18.02 28.82 -7.83
N GLU A 289 -18.90 28.09 -7.12
CA GLU A 289 -20.24 27.72 -7.57
C GLU A 289 -21.05 28.95 -7.99
N ARG A 290 -21.69 28.86 -9.17
CA ARG A 290 -22.42 29.99 -9.77
C ARG A 290 -23.50 30.54 -8.84
N GLU A 291 -24.33 29.66 -8.29
CA GLU A 291 -25.42 30.01 -7.40
C GLU A 291 -24.91 30.69 -6.13
N THR A 292 -23.76 30.25 -5.62
CA THR A 292 -23.13 30.88 -4.46
C THR A 292 -22.60 32.28 -4.80
N LYS A 293 -22.00 32.45 -5.99
CA LYS A 293 -21.58 33.78 -6.47
C LYS A 293 -22.76 34.73 -6.61
N ASP A 294 -23.81 34.29 -7.29
CA ASP A 294 -25.03 35.10 -7.53
C ASP A 294 -25.61 35.58 -6.19
N PHE A 295 -25.62 34.72 -5.16
CA PHE A 295 -26.05 35.11 -3.81
C PHE A 295 -25.14 36.18 -3.19
N PHE A 296 -23.82 35.98 -3.20
CA PHE A 296 -22.91 36.95 -2.58
C PHE A 296 -22.88 38.29 -3.32
N GLU A 297 -23.05 38.30 -4.64
CA GLU A 297 -23.22 39.54 -5.42
C GLU A 297 -24.47 40.33 -4.98
N LEU A 298 -25.57 39.65 -4.63
CA LEU A 298 -26.79 40.30 -4.12
C LEU A 298 -26.60 40.89 -2.73
N VAL A 299 -25.80 40.24 -1.87
CA VAL A 299 -25.55 40.69 -0.48
C VAL A 299 -24.55 41.85 -0.43
N GLU A 300 -23.70 42.01 -1.45
CA GLU A 300 -22.78 43.15 -1.55
C GLU A 300 -23.46 44.49 -1.86
N ILE A 301 -24.68 44.47 -2.39
CA ILE A 301 -25.45 45.66 -2.81
C ILE A 301 -26.07 46.34 -1.59
#